data_AF-D3HQC0-F1
#
_entry.id   AF-D3HQC0-F1
#
_cell.length_a   1.000
_cell.length_b   1.000
_cell.length_c   1.000
_cell.angle_alpha   90.00
_cell.angle_beta   90.00
_cell.angle_gamma   90.00
#
_symmetry.space_group_name_H-M   'P 1'
#
loop_
_entity.id
_entity.type
_entity.pdbx_description
1 polymer ?
#
loop_
_entity_poly.entity_id
_entity_poly.type
_entity_poly.pdbx_seq_one_letter_code
_entity_poly.pdbx_strand_id
1 'polypeptide(L)'
;MYINTATERLFRIFAQGIILMWALWFSIVFLTDFGNLMVGFDLLPADYPASSHNLDWIHKFLKLYCLDNEVLCLILFSIINLWVMIIAVLYWRAFISYYTCGDYYVYRTMQAFILNMSLFACFWVSDEIFIQYQAGHSHMNMLLYIVTSLIAFLYLLDKEHQKNR
;
A
#
# COMPACT_ATOMS: atom_id res chain seq x y z
N MET A 1 -8.57 -15.26 31.13
CA MET A 1 -9.92 -15.02 30.56
C MET A 1 -10.04 -15.94 29.35
N TYR A 2 -10.86 -16.98 29.43
CA TYR A 2 -11.03 -17.92 28.31
C TYR A 2 -11.78 -17.21 27.18
N ILE A 3 -11.14 -17.10 26.02
CA ILE A 3 -11.78 -16.62 24.80
C ILE A 3 -12.62 -17.79 24.28
N ASN A 4 -13.91 -17.56 23.99
CA ASN A 4 -14.75 -18.60 23.40
C ASN A 4 -14.49 -18.71 21.89
N THR A 5 -14.88 -19.83 21.30
CA THR A 5 -14.70 -20.13 19.87
C THR A 5 -15.35 -19.12 18.92
N ALA A 6 -16.45 -18.47 19.33
CA ALA A 6 -17.10 -17.43 18.53
C ALA A 6 -16.23 -16.16 18.46
N THR A 7 -15.64 -15.73 19.57
CA THR A 7 -14.74 -14.58 19.63
C THR A 7 -13.47 -14.80 18.80
N GLU A 8 -12.91 -16.00 18.78
CA GLU A 8 -11.74 -16.31 17.93
C GLU A 8 -12.07 -16.22 16.44
N ARG A 9 -13.26 -16.73 16.06
CA ARG A 9 -13.72 -16.61 14.69
C ARG A 9 -13.84 -15.14 14.28
N LEU A 10 -14.35 -14.29 15.17
CA LEU A 10 -14.42 -12.84 14.93
C LEU A 10 -13.03 -12.21 14.79
N PHE A 11 -12.06 -12.57 15.63
CA PHE A 11 -10.68 -12.06 15.50
C PHE A 11 -10.02 -12.47 14.19
N ARG A 12 -10.21 -13.72 13.76
CA ARG A 12 -9.73 -14.20 12.45
C ARG A 12 -10.37 -13.46 11.29
N ILE A 13 -11.70 -13.28 11.32
CA ILE A 13 -12.42 -12.51 10.30
C ILE A 13 -11.89 -11.08 10.24
N PHE A 14 -11.63 -10.47 11.40
CA PHE A 14 -11.13 -9.11 11.43
C PHE A 14 -9.69 -9.00 10.88
N ALA A 15 -8.81 -9.94 11.23
CA ALA A 15 -7.46 -10.02 10.67
C ALA A 15 -7.48 -10.22 9.13
N GLN A 16 -8.38 -11.07 8.62
CA GLN A 16 -8.60 -11.23 7.18
C GLN A 16 -9.10 -9.93 6.54
N GLY A 17 -10.03 -9.23 7.22
CA GLY A 17 -10.57 -7.95 6.77
C GLY A 17 -9.49 -6.90 6.57
N ILE A 18 -8.51 -6.83 7.47
CA ILE A 18 -7.36 -5.93 7.34
C ILE A 18 -6.56 -6.25 6.06
N ILE A 19 -6.22 -7.52 5.83
CA ILE A 19 -5.45 -7.95 4.66
C ILE A 19 -6.23 -7.64 3.37
N LEU A 20 -7.52 -7.98 3.33
CA LEU A 20 -8.37 -7.78 2.16
C LEU A 20 -8.58 -6.29 1.85
N MET A 21 -8.79 -5.47 2.88
CA MET A 21 -8.90 -4.01 2.73
C MET A 21 -7.66 -3.46 2.05
N TRP A 22 -6.47 -3.84 2.50
CA TRP A 22 -5.20 -3.40 1.90
C TRP A 22 -5.01 -3.94 0.48
N ALA A 23 -5.39 -5.19 0.21
CA ALA A 23 -5.34 -5.78 -1.13
C ALA A 23 -6.20 -4.97 -2.11
N LEU A 24 -7.44 -4.66 -1.73
CA LEU A 24 -8.37 -3.88 -2.53
C LEU A 24 -7.90 -2.44 -2.72
N TRP A 25 -7.47 -1.79 -1.64
CA TRP A 25 -6.96 -0.42 -1.68
C TRP A 25 -5.81 -0.28 -2.68
N PHE A 26 -4.75 -1.08 -2.55
CA PHE A 26 -3.61 -1.00 -3.46
C PHE A 26 -3.95 -1.43 -4.89
N SER A 27 -4.94 -2.30 -5.08
CA SER A 27 -5.44 -2.62 -6.42
C SER A 27 -6.08 -1.39 -7.07
N ILE A 28 -6.87 -0.63 -6.33
CA ILE A 28 -7.48 0.61 -6.83
C ILE A 28 -6.38 1.65 -7.12
N VAL A 29 -5.46 1.89 -6.18
CA VAL A 29 -4.34 2.83 -6.38
C VAL A 29 -3.52 2.46 -7.62
N PHE A 30 -3.14 1.18 -7.76
CA PHE A 30 -2.44 0.69 -8.95
C PHE A 30 -3.23 0.98 -10.23
N LEU A 31 -4.52 0.67 -10.27
CA LEU A 31 -5.31 0.84 -11.49
C LEU A 31 -5.47 2.32 -11.87
N THR A 32 -5.64 3.20 -10.89
CA THR A 32 -5.76 4.65 -11.14
C THR A 32 -4.42 5.27 -11.54
N ASP A 33 -3.32 4.83 -10.92
CA ASP A 33 -1.96 5.28 -11.28
C ASP A 33 -1.52 4.71 -12.63
N PHE A 34 -1.88 3.47 -12.94
CA PHE A 34 -1.67 2.88 -14.26
C PHE A 34 -2.46 3.63 -15.33
N GLY A 35 -3.70 4.03 -15.05
CA GLY A 35 -4.47 4.91 -15.92
C GLY A 35 -3.75 6.24 -16.17
N ASN A 36 -3.23 6.88 -15.10
CA ASN A 36 -2.47 8.11 -15.24
C ASN A 36 -1.15 7.91 -16.02
N LEU A 37 -0.48 6.77 -15.85
CA LEU A 37 0.72 6.42 -16.61
C LEU A 37 0.41 6.26 -18.10
N MET A 38 -0.71 5.61 -18.44
CA MET A 38 -1.16 5.48 -19.83
C MET A 38 -1.50 6.84 -20.46
N VAL A 39 -2.09 7.77 -19.69
CA VAL A 39 -2.27 9.15 -20.14
C VAL A 39 -0.92 9.82 -20.40
N GLY A 40 0.05 9.67 -19.49
CA GLY A 40 1.40 10.24 -19.65
C GLY A 40 2.22 9.65 -20.82
N PHE A 41 1.88 8.45 -21.30
CA PHE A 41 2.45 7.86 -22.51
C PHE A 41 1.62 8.14 -23.78
N ASP A 42 0.63 9.04 -23.73
CA ASP A 42 -0.31 9.34 -24.81
C ASP A 42 -1.11 8.11 -25.32
N LEU A 43 -1.26 7.08 -24.49
CA LEU A 43 -2.05 5.88 -24.80
C LEU A 43 -3.54 6.04 -24.44
N LEU A 44 -3.86 7.00 -23.58
CA LEU A 44 -5.22 7.36 -23.18
C LEU A 44 -5.45 8.88 -23.31
N PRO A 45 -6.71 9.32 -23.47
CA PRO A 45 -7.05 10.74 -23.49
C PRO A 45 -6.66 11.46 -22.19
N ALA A 46 -6.27 12.73 -22.29
CA ALA A 46 -5.87 13.55 -21.15
C ALA A 46 -6.98 13.74 -20.09
N ASP A 47 -8.24 13.59 -20.47
CA ASP A 47 -9.43 13.68 -19.62
C ASP A 47 -9.93 12.32 -19.11
N TYR A 48 -9.10 11.27 -19.19
CA TYR A 48 -9.49 9.94 -18.74
C TYR A 48 -9.90 9.96 -17.25
N PRO A 49 -11.17 9.62 -16.92
CA PRO A 49 -11.76 9.94 -15.62
C PRO A 49 -11.22 9.11 -14.46
N ALA A 50 -10.58 7.97 -14.75
CA ALA A 50 -9.96 7.13 -13.73
C ALA A 50 -8.45 7.41 -13.54
N SER A 51 -7.92 8.49 -14.14
CA SER A 51 -6.55 8.96 -13.88
C SER A 51 -6.45 9.53 -12.46
N SER A 52 -5.44 9.10 -11.70
CA SER A 52 -5.18 9.64 -10.36
C SER A 52 -4.60 11.06 -10.36
N HIS A 53 -4.05 11.51 -11.49
CA HIS A 53 -3.28 12.77 -11.59
C HIS A 53 -2.07 12.84 -10.63
N ASN A 54 -1.58 11.69 -10.15
CA ASN A 54 -0.40 11.61 -9.30
C ASN A 54 0.91 11.90 -10.04
N LEU A 55 0.96 11.70 -11.37
CA LEU A 55 2.11 12.04 -12.19
C LEU A 55 2.41 13.56 -12.14
N ASP A 56 1.37 14.40 -12.07
CA ASP A 56 1.50 15.85 -12.01
C ASP A 56 2.28 16.31 -10.76
N TRP A 57 2.16 15.56 -9.66
CA TRP A 57 2.92 15.82 -8.45
C TRP A 57 4.42 15.58 -8.64
N ILE A 58 4.80 14.53 -9.37
CA ILE A 58 6.22 14.25 -9.66
C ILE A 58 6.82 15.36 -10.52
N HIS A 59 6.11 15.81 -11.55
CA HIS A 59 6.51 16.97 -12.34
C HIS A 59 6.71 18.21 -11.46
N LYS A 60 5.76 18.48 -10.56
CA LYS A 60 5.83 19.60 -9.63
C LYS A 60 7.04 19.52 -8.71
N PHE A 61 7.41 18.33 -8.23
CA PHE A 61 8.56 18.14 -7.34
C PHE A 61 9.89 18.33 -8.06
N LEU A 62 10.05 17.71 -9.24
CA LEU A 62 11.30 17.82 -9.99
C LEU A 62 11.52 19.22 -10.55
N LYS A 63 10.45 19.96 -10.85
CA LYS A 63 10.52 21.35 -11.30
C LYS A 63 11.14 22.28 -10.25
N LEU A 64 11.03 21.97 -8.95
CA LEU A 64 11.67 22.76 -7.89
C LEU A 64 13.20 22.80 -8.02
N TYR A 65 13.80 21.77 -8.65
CA TYR A 65 15.23 21.65 -8.84
C TYR A 65 15.65 21.76 -10.32
N CYS A 66 14.76 22.23 -11.21
CA CYS A 66 14.98 22.29 -12.66
C CYS A 66 15.32 20.93 -13.28
N LEU A 67 14.75 19.85 -12.74
CA LEU A 67 14.89 18.47 -13.22
C LEU A 67 13.60 17.95 -13.88
N ASP A 68 12.70 18.84 -14.30
CA ASP A 68 11.42 18.51 -14.92
C ASP A 68 11.59 18.00 -16.36
N ASN A 69 12.20 16.82 -16.47
CA ASN A 69 12.26 16.03 -17.68
C ASN A 69 11.10 15.04 -17.69
N GLU A 70 10.31 15.06 -18.75
CA GLU A 70 9.13 14.21 -18.92
C GLU A 70 9.46 12.71 -18.85
N VAL A 71 10.53 12.29 -19.53
CA VAL A 71 10.99 10.90 -19.51
C VAL A 71 11.38 10.47 -18.09
N LEU A 72 12.06 11.35 -17.34
CA LEU A 72 12.43 11.06 -15.95
C LEU A 72 11.18 10.93 -15.05
N CYS A 73 10.20 11.80 -15.22
CA CYS A 73 8.94 11.74 -14.47
C CYS A 73 8.19 10.43 -14.74
N LEU A 74 8.09 10.04 -16.01
CA LEU A 74 7.46 8.77 -16.42
C LEU A 74 8.21 7.55 -15.88
N ILE A 75 9.54 7.56 -15.87
CA ILE A 75 10.35 6.47 -15.29
C ILE A 75 10.11 6.36 -13.79
N LEU A 76 10.18 7.46 -13.05
CA LEU A 76 9.96 7.45 -11.59
C LEU A 76 8.54 7.00 -11.25
N PHE A 77 7.54 7.51 -11.97
CA PHE A 77 6.16 7.12 -11.77
C PHE A 77 5.92 5.64 -12.13
N SER A 78 6.57 5.13 -13.17
CA SER A 78 6.52 3.70 -13.52
C SER A 78 7.11 2.83 -12.41
N ILE A 79 8.22 3.25 -11.78
CA ILE A 79 8.83 2.54 -10.65
C ILE A 79 7.86 2.51 -9.46
N ILE A 80 7.26 3.66 -9.11
CA ILE A 80 6.28 3.76 -8.03
C ILE A 80 5.06 2.87 -8.32
N ASN A 81 4.51 2.93 -9.53
CA ASN A 81 3.35 2.14 -9.93
C ASN A 81 3.64 0.63 -9.91
N LEU A 82 4.84 0.22 -10.36
CA LEU A 82 5.28 -1.17 -10.26
C LEU A 82 5.42 -1.61 -8.79
N TRP A 83 5.93 -0.75 -7.92
CA TRP A 83 6.04 -1.01 -6.49
C TRP A 83 4.66 -1.23 -5.85
N VAL A 84 3.71 -0.35 -6.17
CA VAL A 84 2.31 -0.45 -5.73
C VAL A 84 1.64 -1.74 -6.24
N MET A 85 1.88 -2.12 -7.50
CA MET A 85 1.42 -3.39 -8.06
C MET A 85 1.95 -4.59 -7.25
N ILE A 86 3.25 -4.61 -6.92
CA ILE A 86 3.85 -5.70 -6.15
C ILE A 86 3.22 -5.76 -4.75
N ILE A 87 2.99 -4.61 -4.10
CA ILE A 87 2.29 -4.55 -2.80
C ILE A 87 0.89 -5.17 -2.89
N ALA A 88 0.09 -4.80 -3.90
CA ALA A 88 -1.23 -5.37 -4.13
C ALA A 88 -1.18 -6.89 -4.29
N VAL A 89 -0.24 -7.39 -5.12
CA VAL A 89 -0.04 -8.83 -5.35
C VAL A 89 0.35 -9.55 -4.05
N LEU A 90 1.22 -8.96 -3.23
CA LEU A 90 1.62 -9.56 -1.95
C LEU A 90 0.45 -9.64 -0.96
N TYR A 91 -0.40 -8.60 -0.88
CA TYR A 91 -1.59 -8.64 -0.04
C TYR A 91 -2.61 -9.68 -0.53
N TRP A 92 -2.86 -9.78 -1.84
CA TRP A 92 -3.70 -10.85 -2.40
C TRP A 92 -3.11 -12.23 -2.12
N ARG A 93 -1.79 -12.40 -2.27
CA ARG A 93 -1.10 -13.66 -1.97
C ARG A 93 -1.21 -14.03 -0.49
N ALA A 94 -1.16 -13.05 0.41
CA ALA A 94 -1.37 -13.24 1.84
C ALA A 94 -2.82 -13.64 2.14
N PHE A 95 -3.79 -12.95 1.53
CA PHE A 95 -5.22 -13.25 1.68
C PHE A 95 -5.57 -14.66 1.18
N ILE A 96 -5.09 -15.06 0.01
CA ILE A 96 -5.32 -16.42 -0.51
C ILE A 96 -4.63 -17.46 0.37
N SER A 97 -3.41 -17.17 0.83
CA SER A 97 -2.63 -18.07 1.70
C SER A 97 -3.36 -18.42 3.00
N TYR A 98 -4.19 -17.51 3.48
CA TYR A 98 -5.01 -17.74 4.65
C TYR A 98 -5.89 -18.99 4.49
N TYR A 99 -6.48 -19.18 3.30
CA TYR A 99 -7.35 -20.31 3.02
C TYR A 99 -6.60 -21.56 2.55
N THR A 100 -5.38 -21.41 2.01
CA THR A 100 -4.67 -22.51 1.34
C THR A 100 -3.49 -23.08 2.11
N CYS A 101 -2.85 -22.32 3.01
CA CYS A 101 -1.52 -22.68 3.54
C CYS A 101 -1.37 -22.54 5.06
N GLY A 102 -2.48 -22.49 5.82
CA GLY A 102 -2.44 -22.34 7.28
C GLY A 102 -1.55 -21.17 7.70
N ASP A 103 -0.68 -21.36 8.70
CA ASP A 103 0.17 -20.34 9.32
C ASP A 103 1.13 -19.59 8.38
N TYR A 104 1.37 -20.10 7.15
CA TYR A 104 2.22 -19.42 6.17
C TYR A 104 1.64 -18.06 5.71
N TYR A 105 0.34 -17.83 5.95
CA TYR A 105 -0.28 -16.53 5.68
C TYR A 105 0.36 -15.40 6.49
N VAL A 106 0.78 -15.65 7.74
CA VAL A 106 1.39 -14.63 8.61
C VAL A 106 2.66 -14.10 7.98
N TYR A 107 3.52 -15.01 7.50
CA TYR A 107 4.75 -14.64 6.81
C TYR A 107 4.48 -13.77 5.56
N ARG A 108 3.51 -14.16 4.74
CA ARG A 108 3.13 -13.40 3.53
C ARG A 108 2.52 -12.05 3.87
N THR A 109 1.72 -11.96 4.92
CA THR A 109 1.17 -10.70 5.42
C THR A 109 2.30 -9.76 5.85
N MET A 110 3.30 -10.27 6.59
CA MET A 110 4.46 -9.48 6.99
C MET A 110 5.25 -8.96 5.79
N GLN A 111 5.48 -9.79 4.76
CA GLN A 111 6.14 -9.34 3.53
C GLN A 111 5.39 -8.18 2.87
N ALA A 112 4.05 -8.27 2.78
CA ALA A 112 3.22 -7.20 2.21
C ALA A 112 3.33 -5.91 3.03
N PHE A 113 3.22 -5.99 4.36
CA PHE A 113 3.36 -4.84 5.25
C PHE A 113 4.75 -4.20 5.18
N ILE A 114 5.83 -4.99 5.13
CA ILE A 114 7.20 -4.47 5.02
C ILE A 114 7.37 -3.68 3.73
N LEU A 115 6.92 -4.23 2.60
CA LEU A 115 7.05 -3.57 1.30
C LEU A 115 6.16 -2.32 1.21
N ASN A 116 4.99 -2.34 1.83
CA ASN A 116 4.10 -1.21 1.94
C ASN A 116 4.72 -0.08 2.78
N MET A 117 5.23 -0.40 3.97
CA MET A 117 5.90 0.58 4.83
C MET A 117 7.14 1.18 4.15
N SER A 118 7.93 0.39 3.42
CA SER A 118 9.12 0.92 2.74
C SER A 118 8.77 1.91 1.64
N LEU A 119 7.69 1.69 0.88
CA LEU A 119 7.19 2.67 -0.10
C LEU A 119 6.86 4.01 0.58
N PHE A 120 6.07 4.00 1.66
CA PHE A 120 5.69 5.23 2.34
C PHE A 120 6.85 5.88 3.10
N ALA A 121 7.82 5.11 3.58
CA ALA A 121 9.06 5.66 4.11
C ALA A 121 9.86 6.39 3.01
N CYS A 122 9.93 5.84 1.80
CA CYS A 122 10.55 6.51 0.66
C CYS A 122 9.81 7.81 0.29
N PHE A 123 8.47 7.82 0.31
CA PHE A 123 7.71 9.05 0.11
C PHE A 123 7.99 10.09 1.18
N TRP A 124 8.00 9.70 2.45
CA TRP A 124 8.29 10.63 3.54
C TRP A 124 9.70 11.25 3.45
N VAL A 125 10.71 10.44 3.12
CA VAL A 125 12.08 10.94 2.86
C VAL A 125 12.08 11.86 1.64
N SER A 126 11.33 11.53 0.60
CA SER A 126 11.21 12.37 -0.60
C SER A 126 10.52 13.70 -0.28
N ASP A 127 9.47 13.70 0.54
CA ASP A 127 8.77 14.92 0.94
C ASP A 127 9.71 15.90 1.65
N GLU A 128 10.65 15.39 2.45
CA GLU A 128 11.68 16.21 3.10
C GLU A 128 12.73 16.72 2.11
N ILE A 129 13.23 15.84 1.22
CA ILE A 129 14.21 16.22 0.18
C ILE A 129 13.64 17.31 -0.74
N PHE A 130 12.36 17.20 -1.12
CA PHE A 130 11.69 18.12 -2.03
C PHE A 130 10.93 19.25 -1.32
N ILE A 131 11.00 19.33 0.02
CA ILE A 131 10.35 20.36 0.85
C ILE A 131 8.84 20.47 0.52
N GLN A 132 8.15 19.33 0.41
CA GLN A 132 6.72 19.26 0.10
C GLN A 132 5.87 18.82 1.30
N TYR A 133 5.64 19.76 2.22
CA TYR A 133 4.85 19.49 3.42
C TYR A 133 3.35 19.30 3.17
N GLN A 134 2.82 19.74 2.02
CA GLN A 134 1.42 19.49 1.65
C GLN A 134 1.16 18.01 1.41
N ALA A 135 2.06 17.32 0.69
CA ALA A 135 1.97 15.89 0.46
C ALA A 135 2.39 15.09 1.70
N GLY A 136 3.38 15.59 2.45
CA GLY A 136 3.92 14.95 3.65
C GLY A 136 2.87 14.61 4.72
N HIS A 137 1.85 15.45 4.92
CA HIS A 137 0.78 15.13 5.86
C HIS A 137 -0.02 13.88 5.44
N SER A 138 -0.30 13.74 4.13
CA SER A 138 -1.01 12.58 3.60
C SER A 138 -0.17 11.31 3.73
N HIS A 139 1.11 11.37 3.33
CA HIS A 139 2.03 10.24 3.43
C HIS A 139 2.26 9.80 4.89
N MET A 140 2.38 10.73 5.83
CA MET A 140 2.52 10.43 7.26
C MET A 140 1.27 9.76 7.83
N ASN A 141 0.08 10.26 7.51
CA ASN A 141 -1.19 9.65 7.92
C ASN A 141 -1.30 8.22 7.38
N MET A 142 -0.90 8.01 6.13
CA MET A 142 -0.92 6.70 5.52
C MET A 142 0.05 5.73 6.19
N LEU A 143 1.27 6.18 6.50
CA LEU A 143 2.23 5.38 7.28
C LEU A 143 1.65 5.02 8.66
N LEU A 144 0.95 5.95 9.33
CA LEU A 144 0.27 5.68 10.59
C LEU A 144 -0.85 4.63 10.42
N TYR A 145 -1.65 4.69 9.36
CA TYR A 145 -2.67 3.68 9.07
C TYR A 145 -2.06 2.30 8.81
N ILE A 146 -0.91 2.24 8.15
CA ILE A 146 -0.18 0.99 7.91
C ILE A 146 0.33 0.40 9.23
N VAL A 147 1.00 1.21 10.06
CA VAL A 147 1.53 0.77 11.36
C VAL A 147 0.41 0.34 12.31
N THR A 148 -0.66 1.11 12.40
CA THR A 148 -1.81 0.76 13.26
C THR A 148 -2.52 -0.51 12.77
N SER A 149 -2.66 -0.70 11.45
CA SER A 149 -3.17 -1.95 10.87
C SER A 149 -2.28 -3.14 11.20
N LEU A 150 -0.96 -2.98 11.14
CA LEU A 150 0.00 -4.02 11.47
C LEU A 150 -0.07 -4.38 12.97
N ILE A 151 -0.12 -3.39 13.85
CA ILE A 151 -0.27 -3.61 15.30
C ILE A 151 -1.59 -4.33 15.60
N ALA A 152 -2.69 -3.90 14.98
CA ALA A 152 -3.98 -4.56 15.12
C ALA A 152 -3.93 -6.02 14.64
N PHE A 153 -3.32 -6.27 13.48
CA PHE A 153 -3.13 -7.62 12.94
C PHE A 153 -2.33 -8.52 13.91
N LEU A 154 -1.19 -8.03 14.42
CA LEU A 154 -0.35 -8.77 15.36
C LEU A 154 -1.04 -9.02 16.70
N TYR A 155 -1.81 -8.05 17.19
CA TYR A 155 -2.61 -8.20 18.41
C TYR A 155 -3.68 -9.30 18.27
N LEU A 156 -4.37 -9.33 17.14
CA LEU A 156 -5.38 -10.37 16.85
C LEU A 156 -4.74 -11.76 16.74
N LEU A 157 -3.51 -11.84 16.19
CA LEU A 157 -2.74 -13.09 16.09
C LEU A 157 -2.27 -13.59 17.47
N ASP A 158 -1.77 -12.72 18.36
CA ASP A 158 -1.36 -13.11 19.71
C ASP A 158 -2.54 -13.68 20.52
N LYS A 159 -3.73 -13.07 20.40
CA LYS A 159 -4.94 -13.57 21.05
C LYS A 159 -5.38 -14.95 20.58
N GLU A 160 -5.05 -15.31 19.35
CA GLU A 160 -5.27 -16.66 18.83
C GLU A 160 -4.31 -17.67 19.48
N HIS A 161 -3.03 -17.32 19.61
CA HIS A 161 -2.01 -18.23 20.15
C HIS A 161 -2.11 -18.47 21.66
N GLN A 162 -2.65 -17.52 22.44
CA GLN A 162 -2.81 -17.67 23.91
C GLN A 162 -3.79 -18.79 24.33
N LYS A 163 -4.58 -19.38 23.42
CA LYS A 163 -5.42 -20.55 23.70
C LYS A 163 -4.72 -21.90 23.41
N ASN A 164 -3.71 -21.88 22.54
CA ASN A 164 -2.97 -23.10 22.15
C ASN A 164 -1.81 -23.42 23.12
N ARG A 165 -1.68 -22.66 24.21
CA ARG A 165 -0.76 -22.90 25.34
C ARG A 165 -1.58 -23.20 26.59
#